data_AF-A0A9P6UHD3-F1
#
_entry.id   AF-A0A9P6UHD3-F1
#
_cell.length_a   1.000
_cell.length_b   1.000
_cell.length_c   1.000
_cell.angle_alpha   90.00
_cell.angle_beta   90.00
_cell.angle_gamma   90.00
#
_symmetry.space_group_name_H-M   'P 1'
#
loop_
_entity.id
_entity.type
_entity.pdbx_description
1 polymer ?
#
loop_
_entity_poly.entity_id
_entity_poly.type
_entity_poly.pdbx_seq_one_letter_code
_entity_poly.pdbx_strand_id
1 'polypeptide(L)'
;MDTIINTLLLHPGVKYGALLLAYMGLVRHLRYRRINALLRKYPDPTLPLRNFTVAREIFGTLSEFEFPYLNVVSLEFALFKTYAVPSISKILAATKQFTSNCLRRTDDTVLILLEMNEGYSRNVRRTMLEGGKVDEEEVLNDERRKDIATERLNFLHGHYNIKQGDYLYTLALFIQEPAFFIDKFEWRPTTELERNALLALWIHNGKNMGIKDIPETLDELRAWTDAYDAQHTEYDPSNIVIADVTIDLLLNQAPKFLHPFGRKVIASLLTPQLRKAFGMPNPPAGLTTIMESALKARGLFIRYFMLPRRLPKVRTGLRANKDNKYVPAFHKYGVVYGDGYRVEDLGPEKFVGKCPISFHPSGITPTSGCPSSLQDL
;
A
#
# COMPACT_ATOMS: atom_id res chain seq x y z
N MET A 1 -30.12 -38.59 -34.20
CA MET A 1 -29.64 -37.34 -33.58
C MET A 1 -29.26 -37.57 -32.13
N ASP A 2 -30.13 -38.22 -31.34
CA ASP A 2 -29.89 -38.54 -29.93
C ASP A 2 -28.67 -39.45 -29.67
N THR A 3 -28.40 -40.42 -30.55
CA THR A 3 -27.22 -41.31 -30.42
C THR A 3 -25.90 -40.57 -30.58
N ILE A 4 -25.86 -39.57 -31.47
CA ILE A 4 -24.66 -38.74 -31.72
C ILE A 4 -24.44 -37.79 -30.55
N ILE A 5 -25.50 -37.18 -30.02
CA ILE A 5 -25.46 -36.33 -28.83
C ILE A 5 -24.99 -37.13 -27.60
N ASN A 6 -25.53 -38.33 -27.39
CA ASN A 6 -25.13 -39.20 -26.28
C ASN A 6 -23.67 -39.67 -26.39
N THR A 7 -23.18 -39.95 -27.59
CA THR A 7 -21.76 -40.34 -27.82
C THR A 7 -20.81 -39.16 -27.58
N LEU A 8 -21.18 -37.95 -28.02
CA LEU A 8 -20.44 -36.72 -27.76
C LEU A 8 -20.38 -36.39 -26.26
N LEU A 9 -21.48 -36.53 -25.53
CA LEU A 9 -21.53 -36.30 -24.08
C LEU A 9 -20.70 -37.29 -23.26
N LEU A 10 -20.47 -38.50 -23.79
CA LEU A 10 -19.60 -39.51 -23.17
C LEU A 10 -18.11 -39.24 -23.41
N HIS A 11 -17.75 -38.42 -24.41
CA HIS A 11 -16.36 -38.10 -24.73
C HIS A 11 -15.69 -37.34 -23.56
N PRO A 12 -14.56 -37.81 -23.02
CA PRO A 12 -13.89 -37.18 -21.89
C PRO A 12 -13.61 -35.68 -22.11
N GLY A 13 -13.23 -35.29 -23.33
CA GLY A 13 -13.00 -33.89 -23.71
C GLY A 13 -14.24 -32.99 -23.53
N VAL A 14 -15.45 -33.49 -23.81
CA VAL A 14 -16.69 -32.74 -23.62
C VAL A 14 -16.98 -32.58 -22.12
N LYS A 15 -16.75 -33.63 -21.32
CA LYS A 15 -16.89 -33.57 -19.86
C LYS A 15 -15.91 -32.58 -19.22
N TYR A 16 -14.62 -32.64 -19.59
CA TYR A 16 -13.61 -31.70 -19.08
C TYR A 16 -13.86 -30.27 -19.54
N GLY A 17 -14.30 -30.07 -20.79
CA GLY A 17 -14.70 -28.76 -21.30
C GLY A 17 -15.89 -28.18 -20.52
N ALA A 18 -16.93 -28.97 -20.27
CA ALA A 18 -18.09 -28.54 -19.48
C ALA A 18 -17.71 -28.18 -18.03
N LEU A 19 -16.86 -29.00 -17.39
CA LEU A 19 -16.35 -28.72 -16.04
C LEU A 19 -15.53 -27.43 -15.98
N LEU A 20 -14.68 -27.19 -16.99
CA LEU A 20 -13.89 -25.96 -17.09
C LEU A 20 -14.79 -24.74 -17.25
N LEU A 21 -15.79 -24.79 -18.14
CA LEU A 21 -16.74 -23.70 -18.33
C LEU A 21 -17.57 -23.43 -17.07
N ALA A 22 -18.05 -24.48 -16.40
CA ALA A 22 -18.76 -24.36 -15.13
C ALA A 22 -17.88 -23.71 -14.04
N TYR A 23 -16.62 -24.14 -13.94
CA TYR A 23 -15.65 -23.54 -13.02
C TYR A 23 -15.38 -22.06 -13.35
N MET A 24 -15.15 -21.72 -14.62
CA MET A 24 -14.96 -20.32 -15.04
C MET A 24 -16.20 -19.46 -14.76
N GLY A 25 -17.40 -20.03 -14.93
CA GLY A 25 -18.67 -19.39 -14.54
C GLY A 25 -18.74 -19.12 -13.04
N LEU A 26 -18.35 -20.09 -12.21
CA LEU A 26 -18.27 -19.94 -10.76
C LEU A 26 -17.24 -18.88 -10.35
N VAL A 27 -16.04 -18.91 -10.95
CA VAL A 27 -14.98 -17.90 -10.71
C VAL A 27 -15.49 -16.51 -11.04
N ARG A 28 -16.11 -16.33 -12.22
CA ARG A 28 -16.70 -15.05 -12.63
C ARG A 28 -17.77 -14.59 -11.64
N HIS A 29 -18.71 -15.45 -11.27
CA HIS A 29 -19.77 -15.10 -10.33
C HIS A 29 -19.19 -14.64 -8.98
N LEU A 30 -18.30 -15.45 -8.40
CA LEU A 30 -17.74 -15.15 -7.08
C LEU A 30 -16.82 -13.93 -7.07
N ARG A 31 -16.00 -13.72 -8.11
CA ARG A 31 -15.11 -12.55 -8.19
C ARG A 31 -15.85 -11.23 -8.26
N TYR A 32 -16.92 -11.17 -9.05
CA TYR A 32 -17.70 -9.94 -9.18
C TYR A 32 -18.70 -9.76 -8.04
N ARG A 33 -18.96 -10.79 -7.22
CA ARG A 33 -19.93 -10.73 -6.12
C ARG A 33 -19.67 -9.57 -5.16
N ARG A 34 -18.40 -9.35 -4.76
CA ARG A 34 -18.04 -8.34 -3.77
C ARG A 34 -18.20 -6.92 -4.31
N ILE A 35 -17.60 -6.64 -5.47
CA ILE A 35 -17.73 -5.31 -6.10
C ILE A 35 -19.18 -5.00 -6.47
N ASN A 36 -19.94 -5.98 -6.98
CA ASN A 36 -21.37 -5.78 -7.27
C ASN A 36 -22.21 -5.58 -6.00
N ALA A 37 -21.81 -6.13 -4.85
CA ALA A 37 -22.46 -5.84 -3.57
C ALA A 37 -22.15 -4.41 -3.11
N LEU A 38 -20.89 -3.97 -3.23
CA LEU A 38 -20.49 -2.60 -2.90
C LEU A 38 -21.22 -1.56 -3.78
N LEU A 39 -21.26 -1.76 -5.10
CA LEU A 39 -21.93 -0.85 -6.02
C LEU A 39 -23.46 -0.78 -5.79
N ARG A 40 -24.07 -1.88 -5.32
CA ARG A 40 -25.49 -1.87 -4.91
C ARG A 40 -25.71 -1.19 -3.57
N LYS A 41 -24.77 -1.37 -2.62
CA LYS A 41 -24.81 -0.74 -1.29
C LYS A 41 -24.59 0.78 -1.39
N TYR A 42 -23.71 1.20 -2.30
CA TYR A 42 -23.30 2.58 -2.51
C TYR A 42 -23.44 2.97 -4.00
N PRO A 43 -24.67 3.25 -4.47
CA PRO A 43 -24.91 3.57 -5.87
C PRO A 43 -24.38 4.96 -6.29
N ASP A 44 -24.21 5.89 -5.35
CA ASP A 44 -23.58 7.19 -5.61
C ASP A 44 -22.05 7.06 -5.50
N PRO A 45 -21.30 7.18 -6.62
CA PRO A 45 -19.85 7.04 -6.62
C PRO A 45 -19.13 8.17 -5.87
N THR A 46 -19.79 9.30 -5.61
CA THR A 46 -19.22 10.47 -4.91
C THR A 46 -19.39 10.41 -3.39
N LEU A 47 -20.21 9.48 -2.88
CA LEU A 47 -20.45 9.32 -1.44
C LEU A 47 -19.17 9.22 -0.59
N PRO A 48 -18.09 8.51 -1.02
CA PRO A 48 -16.84 8.45 -0.25
C PRO A 48 -16.22 9.82 0.02
N LEU A 49 -16.37 10.79 -0.89
CA LEU A 49 -15.80 12.14 -0.77
C LEU A 49 -16.42 12.94 0.39
N ARG A 50 -17.63 12.57 0.82
CA ARG A 50 -18.38 13.24 1.90
C ARG A 50 -18.66 12.34 3.11
N ASN A 51 -18.23 11.08 3.07
CA ASN A 51 -18.37 10.14 4.16
C ASN A 51 -17.12 9.26 4.28
N PHE A 52 -16.25 9.64 5.22
CA PHE A 52 -14.96 8.99 5.42
C PHE A 52 -15.09 7.52 5.85
N THR A 53 -16.11 7.15 6.62
CA THR A 53 -16.38 5.75 7.00
C THR A 53 -16.65 4.89 5.77
N VAL A 54 -17.41 5.42 4.81
CA VAL A 54 -17.67 4.75 3.52
C VAL A 54 -16.38 4.63 2.70
N ALA A 55 -15.59 5.71 2.62
CA ALA A 55 -14.28 5.68 1.94
C ALA A 55 -13.36 4.59 2.51
N ARG A 56 -13.27 4.48 3.83
CA ARG A 56 -12.48 3.45 4.52
C ARG A 56 -12.96 2.03 4.24
N GLU A 57 -14.27 1.78 4.24
CA GLU A 57 -14.82 0.45 3.92
C GLU A 57 -14.47 0.03 2.49
N ILE A 58 -14.63 0.95 1.54
CA ILE A 58 -14.34 0.70 0.12
C ILE A 58 -12.84 0.49 -0.08
N PHE A 59 -12.00 1.34 0.51
CA PHE A 59 -10.55 1.20 0.44
C PHE A 59 -10.07 -0.12 1.08
N GLY A 60 -10.57 -0.50 2.26
CA GLY A 60 -10.24 -1.78 2.89
C GLY A 60 -10.62 -2.95 2.01
N THR A 61 -11.77 -2.88 1.34
CA THR A 61 -12.18 -3.91 0.38
C THR A 61 -11.23 -4.00 -0.81
N LEU A 62 -10.90 -2.86 -1.42
CA LEU A 62 -9.98 -2.75 -2.54
C LEU A 62 -8.59 -3.29 -2.18
N SER A 63 -8.03 -2.82 -1.07
CA SER A 63 -6.65 -3.05 -0.67
C SER A 63 -6.41 -4.39 0.02
N GLU A 64 -7.41 -4.99 0.70
CA GLU A 64 -7.20 -6.22 1.47
C GLU A 64 -7.79 -7.46 0.80
N PHE A 65 -8.87 -7.32 0.02
CA PHE A 65 -9.53 -8.46 -0.64
C PHE A 65 -9.23 -8.53 -2.14
N GLU A 66 -9.45 -7.42 -2.85
CA GLU A 66 -9.50 -7.39 -4.31
C GLU A 66 -8.07 -7.38 -4.89
N PHE A 67 -7.23 -6.43 -4.46
CA PHE A 67 -5.89 -6.18 -5.03
C PHE A 67 -4.75 -6.08 -4.00
N PRO A 68 -4.67 -6.93 -2.96
CA PRO A 68 -3.71 -6.75 -1.87
C PRO A 68 -2.24 -6.90 -2.26
N TYR A 69 -1.96 -7.51 -3.41
CA TYR A 69 -0.58 -7.58 -3.91
C TYR A 69 -0.20 -6.29 -4.63
N LEU A 70 -0.95 -5.90 -5.67
CA LEU A 70 -0.58 -4.74 -6.48
C LEU A 70 -0.77 -3.42 -5.73
N ASN A 71 -1.70 -3.32 -4.77
CA ASN A 71 -1.80 -2.15 -3.90
C ASN A 71 -0.53 -1.90 -3.08
N VAL A 72 0.10 -2.96 -2.55
CA VAL A 72 1.36 -2.82 -1.79
C VAL A 72 2.52 -2.49 -2.72
N VAL A 73 2.62 -3.20 -3.85
CA VAL A 73 3.71 -2.97 -4.83
C VAL A 73 3.65 -1.57 -5.43
N SER A 74 2.45 -1.04 -5.71
CA SER A 74 2.30 0.32 -6.23
C SER A 74 2.64 1.39 -5.18
N LEU A 75 2.37 1.16 -3.90
CA LEU A 75 2.79 2.08 -2.82
C LEU A 75 4.31 2.05 -2.62
N GLU A 76 4.95 0.89 -2.74
CA GLU A 76 6.42 0.80 -2.76
C GLU A 76 7.02 1.53 -3.97
N PHE A 77 6.36 1.42 -5.13
CA PHE A 77 6.74 2.16 -6.33
C PHE A 77 6.53 3.68 -6.16
N ALA A 78 5.43 4.10 -5.54
CA ALA A 78 5.16 5.49 -5.19
C ALA A 78 6.27 6.06 -4.30
N LEU A 79 6.66 5.35 -3.24
CA LEU A 79 7.81 5.73 -2.40
C LEU A 79 9.08 5.81 -3.22
N PHE A 80 9.34 4.82 -4.08
CA PHE A 80 10.52 4.80 -4.94
C PHE A 80 10.59 6.03 -5.86
N LYS A 81 9.46 6.46 -6.44
CA LYS A 81 9.39 7.69 -7.26
C LYS A 81 9.82 8.94 -6.49
N THR A 82 9.48 9.06 -5.20
CA THR A 82 9.89 10.22 -4.40
C THR A 82 11.40 10.39 -4.30
N TYR A 83 12.18 9.32 -4.45
CA TYR A 83 13.64 9.37 -4.41
C TYR A 83 14.24 10.08 -5.63
N ALA A 84 13.45 10.33 -6.67
CA ALA A 84 13.87 11.07 -7.85
C ALA A 84 13.82 12.61 -7.64
N VAL A 85 13.28 13.06 -6.50
CA VAL A 85 13.19 14.47 -6.12
C VAL A 85 14.32 14.81 -5.13
N PRO A 86 15.29 15.67 -5.49
CA PRO A 86 16.49 15.89 -4.66
C PRO A 86 16.23 16.43 -3.25
N SER A 87 15.18 17.24 -3.05
CA SER A 87 14.84 17.73 -1.70
C SER A 87 14.39 16.59 -0.77
N ILE A 88 13.77 15.54 -1.33
CA ILE A 88 13.36 14.34 -0.58
C ILE A 88 14.58 13.42 -0.39
N SER A 89 15.26 13.05 -1.47
CA SER A 89 16.35 12.07 -1.41
C SER A 89 17.53 12.54 -0.56
N LYS A 90 17.85 13.84 -0.53
CA LYS A 90 18.88 14.41 0.36
C LYS A 90 18.54 14.23 1.83
N ILE A 91 17.28 14.44 2.23
CA ILE A 91 16.83 14.19 3.59
C ILE A 91 16.99 12.70 3.92
N LEU A 92 16.51 11.82 3.04
CA LEU A 92 16.59 10.37 3.23
C LEU A 92 18.04 9.89 3.36
N ALA A 93 18.94 10.37 2.51
CA ALA A 93 20.37 10.08 2.56
C ALA A 93 21.02 10.60 3.85
N ALA A 94 20.72 11.84 4.26
CA ALA A 94 21.24 12.44 5.48
C ALA A 94 20.82 11.67 6.74
N THR A 95 19.64 11.02 6.75
CA THR A 95 19.21 10.20 7.90
C THR A 95 20.06 8.95 8.12
N LYS A 96 20.76 8.46 7.08
CA LYS A 96 21.50 7.19 7.04
C LYS A 96 20.66 5.94 7.32
N GLN A 97 19.34 6.07 7.47
CA GLN A 97 18.48 4.93 7.83
C GLN A 97 18.31 3.96 6.66
N PHE A 98 18.24 4.46 5.43
CA PHE A 98 18.23 3.58 4.26
C PHE A 98 19.55 2.81 4.14
N THR A 99 20.70 3.48 4.19
CA THR A 99 22.00 2.84 4.00
C THR A 99 22.39 1.89 5.13
N SER A 100 21.97 2.17 6.37
CA SER A 100 22.38 1.38 7.55
C SER A 100 21.32 0.38 8.02
N ASN A 101 20.03 0.70 7.84
CA ASN A 101 18.90 -0.04 8.41
C ASN A 101 17.74 -0.17 7.41
N CYS A 102 18.03 -0.36 6.11
CA CYS A 102 17.03 -0.35 5.03
C CYS A 102 15.79 -1.20 5.35
N LEU A 103 16.01 -2.45 5.76
CA LEU A 103 14.93 -3.40 6.06
C LEU A 103 14.00 -2.86 7.16
N ARG A 104 14.55 -2.38 8.28
CA ARG A 104 13.77 -1.78 9.37
C ARG A 104 13.06 -0.52 8.90
N ARG A 105 13.75 0.37 8.20
CA ARG A 105 13.18 1.62 7.68
C ARG A 105 12.01 1.37 6.73
N THR A 106 12.06 0.32 5.91
CA THR A 106 10.97 -0.12 5.03
C THR A 106 9.82 -0.69 5.84
N ASP A 107 10.08 -1.58 6.79
CA ASP A 107 9.03 -2.17 7.64
C ASP A 107 8.33 -1.14 8.52
N ASP A 108 9.07 -0.18 9.08
CA ASP A 108 8.52 0.95 9.83
C ASP A 108 7.50 1.74 9.01
N THR A 109 7.86 2.12 7.78
CA THR A 109 6.93 2.85 6.91
C THR A 109 5.72 2.02 6.56
N VAL A 110 5.92 0.76 6.15
CA VAL A 110 4.78 -0.10 5.77
C VAL A 110 3.84 -0.30 6.96
N LEU A 111 4.37 -0.55 8.16
CA LEU A 111 3.52 -0.76 9.34
C LEU A 111 2.81 0.52 9.76
N ILE A 112 3.47 1.68 9.77
CA ILE A 112 2.79 2.97 10.05
C ILE A 112 1.66 3.19 9.05
N LEU A 113 1.91 3.04 7.74
CA LEU A 113 0.88 3.25 6.72
C LEU A 113 -0.30 2.26 6.86
N LEU A 114 -0.03 1.00 7.21
CA LEU A 114 -1.09 0.03 7.45
C LEU A 114 -1.89 0.36 8.71
N GLU A 115 -1.23 0.69 9.81
CA GLU A 115 -1.91 1.08 11.06
C GLU A 115 -2.81 2.30 10.86
N MET A 116 -2.40 3.29 10.05
CA MET A 116 -3.21 4.46 9.71
C MET A 116 -4.43 4.12 8.83
N ASN A 117 -4.28 3.18 7.90
CA ASN A 117 -5.21 3.01 6.77
C ASN A 117 -6.02 1.71 6.79
N GLU A 118 -5.84 0.83 7.77
CA GLU A 118 -6.57 -0.43 7.85
C GLU A 118 -8.09 -0.17 7.88
N GLY A 119 -8.74 -0.57 6.77
CA GLY A 119 -10.13 -0.24 6.48
C GLY A 119 -11.08 -1.15 7.25
N TYR A 120 -10.73 -2.43 7.35
CA TYR A 120 -11.39 -3.35 8.27
C TYR A 120 -10.63 -3.40 9.59
N SER A 121 -11.33 -3.15 10.70
CA SER A 121 -10.77 -3.38 12.02
C SER A 121 -10.32 -4.84 12.15
N ARG A 122 -9.26 -5.08 12.92
CA ARG A 122 -8.76 -6.43 13.26
C ARG A 122 -9.90 -7.30 13.77
N ASN A 123 -10.85 -6.66 14.44
CA ASN A 123 -12.09 -7.24 14.93
C ASN A 123 -12.98 -7.84 13.81
N VAL A 124 -13.14 -7.16 12.66
CA VAL A 124 -13.90 -7.72 11.53
C VAL A 124 -13.21 -8.96 10.96
N ARG A 125 -11.89 -8.88 10.74
CA ARG A 125 -11.11 -10.04 10.25
C ARG A 125 -11.18 -11.21 11.23
N ARG A 126 -11.11 -10.93 12.53
CA ARG A 126 -11.27 -11.95 13.57
C ARG A 126 -12.66 -12.56 13.55
N THR A 127 -13.71 -11.74 13.50
CA THR A 127 -15.10 -12.22 13.44
C THR A 127 -15.30 -13.18 12.26
N MET A 128 -14.67 -12.89 11.10
CA MET A 128 -14.66 -13.78 9.94
C MET A 128 -13.88 -15.09 10.16
N LEU A 129 -12.84 -15.09 10.99
CA LEU A 129 -11.95 -16.23 11.24
C LEU A 129 -12.45 -17.14 12.37
N GLU A 130 -12.81 -16.55 13.50
CA GLU A 130 -13.05 -17.23 14.77
C GLU A 130 -14.55 -17.41 15.04
N GLY A 131 -15.41 -16.64 14.38
CA GLY A 131 -16.81 -16.50 14.75
C GLY A 131 -16.96 -15.72 16.05
N GLY A 132 -17.95 -14.84 16.15
CA GLY A 132 -18.16 -14.05 17.37
C GLY A 132 -18.89 -12.74 17.14
N LYS A 133 -19.17 -12.02 18.22
CA LYS A 133 -19.67 -10.65 18.18
C LYS A 133 -18.50 -9.68 18.10
N VAL A 134 -18.76 -8.54 17.47
CA VAL A 134 -17.82 -7.41 17.45
C VAL A 134 -17.71 -6.86 18.88
N ASP A 135 -16.51 -6.92 19.46
CA ASP A 135 -16.19 -6.24 20.72
C ASP A 135 -16.00 -4.73 20.49
N GLU A 136 -16.85 -3.90 21.11
CA GLU A 136 -16.81 -2.43 20.98
C GLU A 136 -15.52 -1.82 21.54
N GLU A 137 -14.97 -2.38 22.62
CA GLU A 137 -13.73 -1.89 23.21
C GLU A 137 -12.56 -2.07 22.24
N GLU A 138 -12.55 -3.19 21.53
CA GLU A 138 -11.52 -3.45 20.52
C GLU A 138 -11.67 -2.59 19.27
N VAL A 139 -12.90 -2.26 18.86
CA VAL A 139 -13.11 -1.28 17.77
C VAL A 139 -12.51 0.06 18.17
N LEU A 140 -12.76 0.50 19.40
CA LEU A 140 -12.20 1.74 19.93
C LEU A 140 -10.66 1.67 20.00
N ASN A 141 -10.09 0.53 20.40
CA ASN A 141 -8.63 0.34 20.41
C ASN A 141 -8.03 0.40 19.00
N ASP A 142 -8.68 -0.16 17.99
CA ASP A 142 -8.22 -0.06 16.59
C ASP A 142 -8.26 1.38 16.07
N GLU A 143 -9.26 2.19 16.46
CA GLU A 143 -9.29 3.61 16.11
C GLU A 143 -8.16 4.38 16.83
N ARG A 144 -7.94 4.15 18.13
CA ARG A 144 -6.81 4.78 18.84
C ARG A 144 -5.46 4.46 18.20
N ARG A 145 -5.28 3.23 17.69
CA ARG A 145 -4.03 2.84 17.01
C ARG A 145 -3.80 3.64 15.73
N LYS A 146 -4.84 4.00 14.99
CA LYS A 146 -4.75 4.86 13.79
C LYS A 146 -4.29 6.26 14.16
N ASP A 147 -4.86 6.80 15.23
CA ASP A 147 -4.48 8.11 15.75
C ASP A 147 -3.02 8.10 16.20
N ILE A 148 -2.62 7.10 17.00
CA ILE A 148 -1.23 6.90 17.44
C ILE A 148 -0.28 6.77 16.24
N ALA A 149 -0.67 6.05 15.18
CA ALA A 149 0.16 5.89 13.98
C ALA A 149 0.35 7.23 13.25
N THR A 150 -0.72 8.04 13.17
CA THR A 150 -0.68 9.38 12.57
C THR A 150 0.18 10.34 13.41
N GLU A 151 -0.01 10.36 14.73
CA GLU A 151 0.82 11.12 15.66
C GLU A 151 2.29 10.70 15.57
N ARG A 152 2.55 9.39 15.50
CA ARG A 152 3.91 8.86 15.35
C ARG A 152 4.56 9.30 14.06
N LEU A 153 3.83 9.26 12.94
CA LEU A 153 4.32 9.73 11.66
C LEU A 153 4.64 11.23 11.71
N ASN A 154 3.73 12.04 12.25
CA ASN A 154 3.92 13.49 12.40
C ASN A 154 5.12 13.81 13.31
N PHE A 155 5.27 13.10 14.42
CA PHE A 155 6.43 13.22 15.30
C PHE A 155 7.73 12.93 14.54
N LEU A 156 7.81 11.81 13.83
CA LEU A 156 9.02 11.43 13.08
C LEU A 156 9.34 12.45 11.99
N HIS A 157 8.35 12.89 11.25
CA HIS A 157 8.52 13.85 10.17
C HIS A 157 8.83 15.27 10.66
N GLY A 158 8.28 15.69 11.81
CA GLY A 158 8.53 17.01 12.40
C GLY A 158 9.98 17.27 12.82
N HIS A 159 10.83 16.25 12.87
CA HIS A 159 12.28 16.39 13.11
C HIS A 159 13.07 16.75 11.85
N TYR A 160 12.41 16.89 10.71
CA TYR A 160 13.04 17.15 9.42
C TYR A 160 12.35 18.32 8.73
N ASN A 161 13.13 19.16 8.07
CA ASN A 161 12.61 20.28 7.29
C ASN A 161 12.09 19.80 5.92
N ILE A 162 10.94 19.12 5.94
CA ILE A 162 10.27 18.60 4.74
C ILE A 162 9.40 19.71 4.16
N LYS A 163 9.60 20.02 2.87
CA LYS A 163 8.82 21.06 2.19
C LYS A 163 7.36 20.64 2.03
N GLN A 164 6.43 21.61 2.06
CA GLN A 164 5.01 21.36 1.83
C GLN A 164 4.74 20.68 0.46
N GLY A 165 5.43 21.10 -0.59
CA GLY A 165 5.33 20.47 -1.90
C GLY A 165 5.78 19.01 -1.90
N ASP A 166 6.80 18.65 -1.13
CA ASP A 166 7.32 17.28 -1.03
C ASP A 166 6.34 16.35 -0.29
N TYR A 167 5.68 16.88 0.76
CA TYR A 167 4.57 16.20 1.42
C TYR A 167 3.40 15.95 0.47
N LEU A 168 2.94 17.00 -0.22
CA LEU A 168 1.81 16.90 -1.14
C LEU A 168 2.12 15.97 -2.33
N TYR A 169 3.35 16.00 -2.85
CA TYR A 169 3.80 15.09 -3.90
C TYR A 169 3.77 13.63 -3.45
N THR A 170 4.30 13.34 -2.26
CA THR A 170 4.24 11.97 -1.71
C THR A 170 2.80 11.50 -1.52
N LEU A 171 1.92 12.37 -0.99
CA LEU A 171 0.50 12.09 -0.83
C LEU A 171 -0.20 11.82 -2.16
N ALA A 172 0.09 12.64 -3.17
CA ALA A 172 -0.49 12.53 -4.49
C ALA A 172 -0.12 11.20 -5.18
N LEU A 173 1.12 10.73 -4.99
CA LEU A 173 1.54 9.42 -5.48
C LEU A 173 0.82 8.26 -4.76
N PHE A 174 0.56 8.38 -3.45
CA PHE A 174 -0.20 7.36 -2.71
C PHE A 174 -1.67 7.25 -3.14
N ILE A 175 -2.25 8.33 -3.66
CA ILE A 175 -3.59 8.32 -4.27
C ILE A 175 -3.56 7.66 -5.65
N GLN A 176 -2.63 8.09 -6.51
CA GLN A 176 -2.69 7.81 -7.94
C GLN A 176 -2.04 6.48 -8.33
N GLU A 177 -0.88 6.14 -7.77
CA GLU A 177 -0.12 4.97 -8.20
C GLU A 177 -0.87 3.64 -7.96
N PRO A 178 -1.60 3.44 -6.84
CA PRO A 178 -2.43 2.24 -6.68
C PRO A 178 -3.49 2.10 -7.76
N ALA A 179 -4.27 3.15 -8.02
CA ALA A 179 -5.30 3.11 -9.06
C ALA A 179 -4.67 2.86 -10.44
N PHE A 180 -3.57 3.54 -10.77
CA PHE A 180 -2.87 3.38 -12.04
C PHE A 180 -2.37 1.94 -12.26
N PHE A 181 -1.71 1.34 -11.27
CA PHE A 181 -1.21 -0.03 -11.37
C PHE A 181 -2.35 -1.06 -11.45
N ILE A 182 -3.41 -0.88 -10.65
CA ILE A 182 -4.58 -1.77 -10.67
C ILE A 182 -5.25 -1.72 -12.05
N ASP A 183 -5.54 -0.52 -12.55
CA ASP A 183 -6.21 -0.32 -13.84
C ASP A 183 -5.42 -0.93 -15.00
N LYS A 184 -4.08 -0.89 -14.92
CA LYS A 184 -3.20 -1.39 -15.97
C LYS A 184 -2.94 -2.90 -15.90
N PHE A 185 -2.89 -3.49 -14.71
CA PHE A 185 -2.32 -4.84 -14.51
C PHE A 185 -3.17 -5.83 -13.72
N GLU A 186 -4.22 -5.40 -13.01
CA GLU A 186 -5.09 -6.32 -12.26
C GLU A 186 -6.23 -6.89 -13.11
N TRP A 187 -6.95 -7.85 -12.52
CA TRP A 187 -8.01 -8.60 -13.19
C TRP A 187 -9.24 -7.78 -13.60
N ARG A 188 -9.41 -6.58 -13.02
CA ARG A 188 -10.39 -5.56 -13.39
C ARG A 188 -9.84 -4.17 -13.08
N PRO A 189 -10.31 -3.12 -13.76
CA PRO A 189 -10.03 -1.75 -13.35
C PRO A 189 -10.78 -1.40 -12.05
N THR A 190 -10.31 -0.33 -11.42
CA THR A 190 -10.98 0.38 -10.34
C THR A 190 -12.30 0.98 -10.83
N THR A 191 -13.30 1.02 -9.96
CA THR A 191 -14.53 1.79 -10.20
C THR A 191 -14.34 3.25 -9.79
N GLU A 192 -15.24 4.13 -10.22
CA GLU A 192 -15.24 5.52 -9.76
C GLU A 192 -15.42 5.62 -8.24
N LEU A 193 -16.32 4.81 -7.67
CA LEU A 193 -16.52 4.67 -6.22
C LEU A 193 -15.20 4.34 -5.50
N GLU A 194 -14.40 3.43 -6.05
CA GLU A 194 -13.09 3.04 -5.50
C GLU A 194 -12.04 4.15 -5.62
N ARG A 195 -11.99 4.86 -6.75
CA ARG A 195 -11.07 5.99 -6.94
C ARG A 195 -11.40 7.16 -6.00
N ASN A 196 -12.68 7.46 -5.81
CA ASN A 196 -13.13 8.48 -4.87
C ASN A 196 -12.85 8.08 -3.41
N ALA A 197 -12.93 6.78 -3.08
CA ALA A 197 -12.53 6.29 -1.76
C ALA A 197 -11.02 6.44 -1.51
N LEU A 198 -10.17 6.13 -2.50
CA LEU A 198 -8.72 6.37 -2.43
C LEU A 198 -8.42 7.86 -2.21
N LEU A 199 -9.05 8.74 -2.99
CA LEU A 199 -8.89 10.19 -2.88
C LEU A 199 -9.28 10.68 -1.48
N ALA A 200 -10.49 10.36 -1.02
CA ALA A 200 -11.00 10.77 0.28
C ALA A 200 -10.12 10.28 1.44
N LEU A 201 -9.64 9.04 1.37
CA LEU A 201 -8.79 8.45 2.40
C LEU A 201 -7.50 9.24 2.59
N TRP A 202 -6.80 9.51 1.49
CA TRP A 202 -5.51 10.19 1.55
C TRP A 202 -5.65 11.70 1.76
N ILE A 203 -6.71 12.36 1.26
CA ILE A 203 -7.01 13.74 1.65
C ILE A 203 -7.18 13.84 3.17
N HIS A 204 -7.92 12.93 3.79
CA HIS A 204 -8.07 12.89 5.24
C HIS A 204 -6.72 12.73 5.95
N ASN A 205 -5.89 11.78 5.53
CA ASN A 205 -4.55 11.62 6.08
C ASN A 205 -3.69 12.88 5.91
N GLY A 206 -3.69 13.49 4.73
CA GLY A 206 -2.93 14.70 4.45
C GLY A 206 -3.36 15.86 5.33
N LYS A 207 -4.66 16.04 5.54
CA LYS A 207 -5.20 17.05 6.48
C LYS A 207 -4.71 16.79 7.91
N ASN A 208 -4.73 15.55 8.40
CA ASN A 208 -4.23 15.19 9.73
C ASN A 208 -2.70 15.29 9.87
N MET A 209 -1.98 15.30 8.74
CA MET A 209 -0.53 15.57 8.67
C MET A 209 -0.20 17.07 8.49
N GLY A 210 -1.21 17.95 8.43
CA GLY A 210 -1.00 19.39 8.23
C GLY A 210 -0.56 19.78 6.82
N ILE A 211 -0.81 18.92 5.81
CA ILE A 211 -0.54 19.22 4.41
C ILE A 211 -1.58 20.24 3.91
N LYS A 212 -1.10 21.31 3.30
CA LYS A 212 -1.94 22.42 2.79
C LYS A 212 -2.24 22.26 1.30
N ASP A 213 -3.28 22.95 0.84
CA ASP A 213 -3.63 23.12 -0.57
C ASP A 213 -3.75 21.81 -1.36
N ILE A 214 -4.27 20.76 -0.72
CA ILE A 214 -4.49 19.44 -1.34
C ILE A 214 -5.63 19.56 -2.37
N PRO A 215 -5.39 19.27 -3.66
CA PRO A 215 -6.46 19.25 -4.66
C PRO A 215 -7.57 18.26 -4.30
N GLU A 216 -8.83 18.66 -4.51
CA GLU A 216 -10.01 17.89 -4.06
C GLU A 216 -10.58 16.97 -5.15
N THR A 217 -10.00 17.00 -6.35
CA THR A 217 -10.37 16.13 -7.47
C THR A 217 -9.15 15.38 -8.03
N LEU A 218 -9.38 14.21 -8.65
CA LEU A 218 -8.31 13.42 -9.25
C LEU A 218 -7.63 14.14 -10.42
N ASP A 219 -8.39 14.91 -11.20
CA ASP A 219 -7.88 15.63 -12.37
C ASP A 219 -6.98 16.80 -11.95
N GLU A 220 -7.39 17.58 -10.95
CA GLU A 220 -6.55 18.65 -10.39
C GLU A 220 -5.31 18.08 -9.72
N LEU A 221 -5.45 16.98 -8.96
CA LEU A 221 -4.33 16.31 -8.32
C LEU A 221 -3.32 15.81 -9.35
N ARG A 222 -3.79 15.25 -10.46
CA ARG A 222 -2.94 14.79 -11.56
C ARG A 222 -2.23 15.95 -12.23
N ALA A 223 -2.94 17.02 -12.58
CA ALA A 223 -2.34 18.21 -13.16
C ALA A 223 -1.26 18.83 -12.26
N TRP A 224 -1.54 18.90 -10.95
CA TRP A 224 -0.59 19.35 -9.95
C TRP A 224 0.64 18.43 -9.87
N THR A 225 0.44 17.11 -9.87
CA THR A 225 1.52 16.12 -9.78
C THR A 225 2.41 16.16 -11.02
N ASP A 226 1.82 16.22 -12.22
CA ASP A 226 2.54 16.31 -13.49
C ASP A 226 3.40 17.58 -13.55
N ALA A 227 2.87 18.71 -13.07
CA ALA A 227 3.61 19.97 -12.98
C ALA A 227 4.74 19.91 -11.95
N TYR A 228 4.50 19.32 -10.78
CA TYR A 228 5.53 19.13 -9.76
C TYR A 228 6.65 18.22 -10.27
N ASP A 229 6.31 17.09 -10.89
CA ASP A 229 7.25 16.13 -11.49
C ASP A 229 8.13 16.77 -12.56
N ALA A 230 7.55 17.58 -13.44
CA ALA A 230 8.29 18.29 -14.48
C ALA A 230 9.34 19.26 -13.92
N GLN A 231 9.09 19.83 -12.74
CA GLN A 231 9.95 20.85 -12.12
C GLN A 231 10.99 20.28 -11.16
N HIS A 232 10.68 19.19 -10.45
CA HIS A 232 11.48 18.72 -9.31
C HIS A 232 12.15 17.36 -9.53
N THR A 233 11.73 16.59 -10.53
CA THR A 233 12.35 15.30 -10.84
C THR A 233 13.59 15.51 -11.70
N GLU A 234 14.75 15.41 -11.06
CA GLU A 234 16.06 15.62 -11.69
C GLU A 234 17.12 14.66 -11.13
N TYR A 235 18.26 14.58 -11.81
CA TYR A 235 19.38 13.76 -11.34
C TYR A 235 20.07 14.40 -10.14
N ASP A 236 20.32 13.61 -9.09
CA ASP A 236 21.17 13.99 -7.96
C ASP A 236 21.87 12.73 -7.39
N PRO A 237 23.13 12.82 -6.94
CA PRO A 237 23.83 11.68 -6.36
C PRO A 237 23.09 11.01 -5.19
N SER A 238 22.35 11.77 -4.39
CA SER A 238 21.56 11.24 -3.28
C SER A 238 20.40 10.33 -3.75
N ASN A 239 19.85 10.58 -4.95
CA ASN A 239 18.82 9.72 -5.55
C ASN A 239 19.38 8.30 -5.75
N ILE A 240 20.60 8.20 -6.29
CA ILE A 240 21.27 6.93 -6.59
C ILE A 240 21.52 6.14 -5.30
N VAL A 241 22.07 6.82 -4.27
CA VAL A 241 22.39 6.19 -2.98
C VAL A 241 21.15 5.51 -2.37
N ILE A 242 20.00 6.18 -2.40
CA ILE A 242 18.76 5.63 -1.83
C ILE A 242 18.13 4.60 -2.77
N ALA A 243 18.14 4.85 -4.07
CA ALA A 243 17.60 3.93 -5.07
C ALA A 243 18.33 2.58 -5.07
N ASP A 244 19.67 2.59 -5.04
CA ASP A 244 20.48 1.37 -5.07
C ASP A 244 20.23 0.48 -3.86
N VAL A 245 20.21 1.06 -2.66
CA VAL A 245 19.96 0.29 -1.44
C VAL A 245 18.53 -0.26 -1.42
N THR A 246 17.56 0.51 -1.92
CA THR A 246 16.18 0.02 -2.05
C THR A 246 16.08 -1.11 -3.06
N ILE A 247 16.77 -1.01 -4.20
CA ILE A 247 16.80 -2.05 -5.22
C ILE A 247 17.44 -3.33 -4.68
N ASP A 248 18.52 -3.23 -3.93
CA ASP A 248 19.15 -4.39 -3.29
C ASP A 248 18.21 -5.07 -2.30
N LEU A 249 17.41 -4.31 -1.55
CA LEU A 249 16.35 -4.85 -0.70
C LEU A 249 15.29 -5.60 -1.52
N LEU A 250 14.81 -5.00 -2.62
CA LEU A 250 13.82 -5.64 -3.51
C LEU A 250 14.33 -6.94 -4.10
N LEU A 251 15.62 -7.00 -4.42
CA LEU A 251 16.27 -8.16 -5.02
C LEU A 251 16.74 -9.19 -3.99
N ASN A 252 16.62 -8.93 -2.68
CA ASN A 252 17.17 -9.82 -1.66
C ASN A 252 16.56 -11.23 -1.67
N GLN A 253 15.33 -11.36 -2.18
CA GLN A 253 14.62 -12.64 -2.27
C GLN A 253 15.14 -13.49 -3.44
N ALA A 254 15.86 -12.87 -4.38
CA ALA A 254 16.45 -13.55 -5.53
C ALA A 254 17.93 -13.91 -5.25
N PRO A 255 18.42 -15.04 -5.79
CA PRO A 255 19.84 -15.36 -5.77
C PRO A 255 20.70 -14.22 -6.33
N LYS A 256 21.86 -13.95 -5.68
CA LYS A 256 22.76 -12.83 -6.03
C LYS A 256 23.16 -12.79 -7.52
N PHE A 257 23.31 -13.94 -8.16
CA PHE A 257 23.68 -14.01 -9.57
C PHE A 257 22.59 -13.46 -10.52
N LEU A 258 21.33 -13.35 -10.08
CA LEU A 258 20.24 -12.74 -10.83
C LEU A 258 20.11 -11.23 -10.63
N HIS A 259 20.81 -10.64 -9.65
CA HIS A 259 20.68 -9.23 -9.31
C HIS A 259 20.96 -8.28 -10.48
N PRO A 260 21.99 -8.50 -11.33
CA PRO A 260 22.21 -7.65 -12.51
C PRO A 260 21.05 -7.66 -13.50
N PHE A 261 20.39 -8.81 -13.67
CA PHE A 261 19.19 -8.90 -14.51
C PHE A 261 17.99 -8.23 -13.82
N GLY A 262 17.81 -8.46 -12.51
CA GLY A 262 16.78 -7.81 -11.71
C GLY A 262 16.83 -6.28 -11.75
N ARG A 263 18.03 -5.69 -11.73
CA ARG A 263 18.23 -4.24 -11.93
C ARG A 263 17.72 -3.75 -13.29
N LYS A 264 17.92 -4.52 -14.37
CA LYS A 264 17.37 -4.22 -15.70
C LYS A 264 15.84 -4.33 -15.72
N VAL A 265 15.29 -5.32 -15.02
CA VAL A 265 13.83 -5.47 -14.86
C VAL A 265 13.25 -4.24 -14.15
N ILE A 266 13.84 -3.80 -13.04
CA ILE A 266 13.39 -2.60 -12.32
C ILE A 266 13.48 -1.37 -13.23
N ALA A 267 14.61 -1.15 -13.90
CA ALA A 267 14.77 -0.05 -14.85
C ALA A 267 13.73 -0.08 -16.00
N SER A 268 13.27 -1.28 -16.39
CA SER A 268 12.23 -1.44 -17.41
C SER A 268 10.84 -1.01 -16.99
N LEU A 269 10.57 -0.94 -15.68
CA LEU A 269 9.29 -0.50 -15.12
C LEU A 269 9.27 1.02 -14.84
N LEU A 270 10.42 1.70 -14.94
CA LEU A 270 10.53 3.14 -14.74
C LEU A 270 10.24 3.91 -16.03
N THR A 271 9.76 5.15 -15.90
CA THR A 271 9.68 6.08 -17.03
C THR A 271 11.08 6.54 -17.46
N PRO A 272 11.25 7.04 -18.70
CA PRO A 272 12.54 7.60 -19.13
C PRO A 272 13.06 8.72 -18.20
N GLN A 273 12.16 9.58 -17.70
CA GLN A 273 12.52 10.66 -16.78
C GLN A 273 13.03 10.12 -15.44
N LEU A 274 12.34 9.15 -14.85
CA LEU A 274 12.77 8.51 -13.60
C LEU A 274 14.12 7.79 -13.77
N ARG A 275 14.31 7.06 -14.88
CA ARG A 275 15.61 6.44 -15.17
C ARG A 275 16.73 7.48 -15.20
N LYS A 276 16.52 8.61 -15.88
CA LYS A 276 17.48 9.72 -15.94
C LYS A 276 17.76 10.28 -14.53
N ALA A 277 16.73 10.51 -13.72
CA ALA A 277 16.87 11.01 -12.36
C ALA A 277 17.64 10.05 -11.42
N PHE A 278 17.57 8.75 -11.67
CA PHE A 278 18.34 7.74 -10.94
C PHE A 278 19.69 7.37 -11.59
N GLY A 279 20.07 7.98 -12.71
CA GLY A 279 21.28 7.59 -13.44
C GLY A 279 21.25 6.15 -13.97
N MET A 280 20.05 5.58 -14.19
CA MET A 280 19.90 4.21 -14.66
C MET A 280 19.97 4.12 -16.18
N PRO A 281 20.65 3.09 -16.73
CA PRO A 281 20.68 2.88 -18.16
C PRO A 281 19.29 2.48 -18.68
N ASN A 282 19.08 2.67 -19.98
CA ASN A 282 17.89 2.16 -20.64
C ASN A 282 17.86 0.62 -20.55
N PRO A 283 16.68 0.03 -20.30
CA PRO A 283 16.53 -1.43 -20.33
C PRO A 283 16.75 -1.97 -21.75
N PRO A 284 17.09 -3.26 -21.90
CA PRO A 284 17.07 -3.92 -23.20
C PRO A 284 15.74 -3.70 -23.95
N ALA A 285 15.80 -3.53 -25.26
CA ALA A 285 14.62 -3.35 -26.10
C ALA A 285 13.63 -4.50 -25.89
N GLY A 286 12.34 -4.18 -25.77
CA GLY A 286 11.27 -5.15 -25.56
C GLY A 286 11.11 -5.65 -24.11
N LEU A 287 12.08 -5.43 -23.20
CA LEU A 287 11.98 -5.92 -21.82
C LEU A 287 10.77 -5.30 -21.09
N THR A 288 10.53 -4.00 -21.24
CA THR A 288 9.33 -3.34 -20.69
C THR A 288 8.06 -4.01 -21.19
N THR A 289 7.93 -4.24 -22.50
CA THR A 289 6.76 -4.91 -23.08
C THR A 289 6.57 -6.33 -22.53
N ILE A 290 7.65 -7.09 -22.36
CA ILE A 290 7.60 -8.43 -21.78
C ILE A 290 7.10 -8.38 -20.33
N MET A 291 7.67 -7.48 -19.50
CA MET A 291 7.29 -7.36 -18.10
C MET A 291 5.84 -6.90 -17.94
N GLU A 292 5.41 -5.90 -18.72
CA GLU A 292 4.02 -5.45 -18.73
C GLU A 292 3.06 -6.55 -19.20
N SER A 293 3.44 -7.31 -20.24
CA SER A 293 2.64 -8.43 -20.74
C SER A 293 2.53 -9.55 -19.71
N ALA A 294 3.61 -9.85 -18.98
CA ALA A 294 3.59 -10.84 -17.90
C ALA A 294 2.64 -10.42 -16.77
N LEU A 295 2.66 -9.14 -16.37
CA LEU A 295 1.74 -8.60 -15.36
C LEU A 295 0.28 -8.64 -15.84
N LYS A 296 0.01 -8.26 -17.10
CA LYS A 296 -1.33 -8.37 -17.71
C LYS A 296 -1.81 -9.82 -17.81
N ALA A 297 -0.93 -10.73 -18.22
CA ALA A 297 -1.23 -12.17 -18.28
C ALA A 297 -1.57 -12.72 -16.90
N ARG A 298 -0.84 -12.31 -15.84
CA ARG A 298 -1.19 -12.61 -14.44
C ARG A 298 -2.59 -12.07 -14.10
N GLY A 299 -2.91 -10.83 -14.45
CA GLY A 299 -4.25 -10.24 -14.23
C GLY A 299 -5.37 -11.04 -14.92
N LEU A 300 -5.17 -11.44 -16.18
CA LEU A 300 -6.12 -12.29 -16.92
C LEU A 300 -6.25 -13.68 -16.28
N PHE A 301 -5.14 -14.28 -15.87
CA PHE A 301 -5.17 -15.57 -15.19
C PHE A 301 -5.98 -15.50 -13.89
N ILE A 302 -5.74 -14.46 -13.08
CA ILE A 302 -6.52 -14.17 -11.88
C ILE A 302 -8.00 -14.06 -12.22
N ARG A 303 -8.35 -13.27 -13.25
CA ARG A 303 -9.74 -13.00 -13.68
C ARG A 303 -10.53 -14.26 -14.00
N TYR A 304 -9.92 -15.19 -14.74
CA TYR A 304 -10.63 -16.33 -15.32
C TYR A 304 -10.44 -17.65 -14.55
N PHE A 305 -9.34 -17.81 -13.82
CA PHE A 305 -8.96 -19.11 -13.25
C PHE A 305 -8.77 -19.13 -11.74
N MET A 306 -8.72 -18.00 -11.05
CA MET A 306 -8.54 -17.98 -9.60
C MET A 306 -9.83 -17.59 -8.88
N LEU A 307 -10.26 -18.36 -7.89
CA LEU A 307 -11.35 -17.95 -6.98
C LEU A 307 -10.96 -16.68 -6.19
N PRO A 308 -11.92 -15.82 -5.79
CA PRO A 308 -11.64 -14.66 -4.95
C PRO A 308 -11.20 -15.08 -3.54
N ARG A 309 -10.46 -14.20 -2.86
CA ARG A 309 -10.12 -14.40 -1.44
C ARG A 309 -11.37 -14.41 -0.59
N ARG A 310 -11.41 -15.34 0.36
CA ARG A 310 -12.43 -15.40 1.42
C ARG A 310 -12.10 -14.47 2.58
N LEU A 311 -10.81 -14.34 2.91
CA LEU A 311 -10.31 -13.57 4.03
C LEU A 311 -9.45 -12.39 3.54
N PRO A 312 -9.45 -11.24 4.24
CA PRO A 312 -8.60 -10.12 3.90
C PRO A 312 -7.13 -10.46 4.13
N LYS A 313 -6.25 -9.97 3.26
CA LYS A 313 -4.81 -10.08 3.43
C LYS A 313 -4.31 -8.88 4.25
N VAL A 314 -4.14 -9.10 5.54
CA VAL A 314 -3.68 -8.09 6.51
C VAL A 314 -2.30 -8.46 7.04
N ARG A 315 -1.39 -7.49 7.12
CA ARG A 315 -0.03 -7.69 7.64
C ARG A 315 0.07 -7.45 9.13
N THR A 316 -0.66 -6.48 9.68
CA THR A 316 -0.59 -6.19 11.12
C THR A 316 -1.15 -7.35 11.93
N GLY A 317 -0.72 -7.44 13.20
CA GLY A 317 -1.17 -8.50 14.10
C GLY A 317 -2.67 -8.38 14.40
N LEU A 318 -3.35 -9.50 14.65
CA LEU A 318 -4.77 -9.48 15.05
C LEU A 318 -4.95 -9.12 16.53
N ARG A 319 -4.01 -9.55 17.37
CA ARG A 319 -4.01 -9.32 18.81
C ARG A 319 -2.60 -8.97 19.28
N ALA A 320 -2.55 -8.23 20.37
CA ALA A 320 -1.32 -8.09 21.14
C ALA A 320 -0.91 -9.43 21.76
N ASN A 321 0.39 -9.65 21.88
CA ASN A 321 0.96 -10.69 22.73
C ASN A 321 0.95 -10.26 24.21
N LYS A 322 1.48 -11.11 25.09
CA LYS A 322 1.59 -10.85 26.55
C LYS A 322 2.31 -9.54 26.91
N ASP A 323 3.16 -9.02 26.03
CA ASP A 323 3.96 -7.79 26.24
C ASP A 323 3.29 -6.55 25.61
N ASN A 324 2.02 -6.68 25.22
CA ASN A 324 1.25 -5.67 24.50
C ASN A 324 1.88 -5.28 23.14
N LYS A 325 2.45 -6.24 22.42
CA LYS A 325 3.06 -6.04 21.08
C LYS A 325 2.31 -6.82 20.01
N TYR A 326 2.22 -6.23 18.82
CA TYR A 326 1.55 -6.84 17.67
C TYR A 326 2.58 -7.48 16.75
N VAL A 327 2.46 -8.79 16.52
CA VAL A 327 3.36 -9.53 15.63
C VAL A 327 2.82 -9.47 14.20
N PRO A 328 3.61 -8.99 13.22
CA PRO A 328 3.20 -9.02 11.82
C PRO A 328 2.87 -10.44 11.36
N ALA A 329 1.77 -10.62 10.62
CA ALA A 329 1.33 -11.91 10.10
C ALA A 329 2.30 -12.50 9.05
N PHE A 330 3.12 -11.66 8.42
CA PHE A 330 4.16 -12.07 7.49
C PHE A 330 5.26 -11.00 7.34
N HIS A 331 6.44 -11.46 6.92
CA HIS A 331 7.64 -10.66 6.71
C HIS A 331 8.02 -10.72 5.22
N LYS A 332 8.01 -9.58 4.53
CA LYS A 332 8.25 -9.56 3.08
C LYS A 332 9.73 -9.76 2.76
N TYR A 333 10.60 -8.88 3.26
CA TYR A 333 12.03 -8.89 2.91
C TYR A 333 12.94 -9.48 4.01
N GLY A 334 12.42 -9.71 5.21
CA GLY A 334 13.18 -10.22 6.35
C GLY A 334 12.46 -9.97 7.67
N VAL A 335 12.94 -10.57 8.75
CA VAL A 335 12.33 -10.47 10.08
C VAL A 335 12.91 -9.27 10.82
N VAL A 336 12.09 -8.23 11.03
CA VAL A 336 12.42 -7.06 11.89
C VAL A 336 11.68 -7.17 13.23
N TYR A 337 10.36 -7.29 13.16
CA TYR A 337 9.46 -7.32 14.31
C TYR A 337 8.98 -8.75 14.64
N GLY A 338 9.92 -9.68 14.82
CA GLY A 338 9.62 -11.09 15.14
C GLY A 338 8.88 -11.27 16.46
N ASP A 339 9.24 -10.45 17.46
CA ASP A 339 8.58 -10.41 18.78
C ASP A 339 7.45 -9.37 18.86
N GLY A 340 7.11 -8.78 17.71
CA GLY A 340 6.09 -7.74 17.56
C GLY A 340 6.57 -6.32 17.83
N TYR A 341 5.68 -5.36 17.55
CA TYR A 341 5.91 -3.93 17.70
C TYR A 341 4.78 -3.27 18.48
N ARG A 342 5.09 -2.11 19.05
CA ARG A 342 4.09 -1.10 19.41
C ARG A 342 4.17 0.02 18.38
N VAL A 343 3.06 0.68 18.09
CA VAL A 343 3.01 1.70 17.02
C VAL A 343 3.97 2.85 17.34
N GLU A 344 4.09 3.16 18.62
CA GLU A 344 4.90 4.23 19.20
C GLU A 344 6.40 3.95 19.09
N ASP A 345 6.77 2.68 18.93
CA ASP A 345 8.16 2.23 18.79
C ASP A 345 8.60 2.17 17.32
N LEU A 346 7.68 2.32 16.36
CA LEU A 346 8.00 2.29 14.93
C LEU A 346 8.90 3.49 14.57
N GLY A 347 9.90 3.25 13.73
CA GLY A 347 10.85 4.26 13.27
C GLY A 347 12.29 4.05 13.80
N PRO A 348 13.17 5.03 13.54
CA PRO A 348 14.58 4.95 13.90
C PRO A 348 14.81 4.76 15.41
N GLU A 349 15.80 3.94 15.77
CA GLU A 349 16.11 3.59 17.17
C GLU A 349 16.27 4.79 18.11
N LYS A 350 16.87 5.87 17.61
CA LYS A 350 17.07 7.11 18.37
C LYS A 350 15.77 7.78 18.87
N PHE A 351 14.62 7.38 18.30
CA PHE A 351 13.28 7.87 18.61
C PHE A 351 12.39 6.83 19.31
N VAL A 352 12.89 5.62 19.57
CA VAL A 352 12.14 4.60 20.32
C VAL A 352 11.97 5.07 21.76
N GLY A 353 10.77 4.89 22.32
CA GLY A 353 10.41 5.39 23.66
C GLY A 353 10.27 6.91 23.78
N LYS A 354 10.47 7.67 22.69
CA LYS A 354 10.26 9.13 22.64
C LYS A 354 9.05 9.38 21.77
N CYS A 355 7.89 9.58 22.38
CA CYS A 355 6.69 9.94 21.65
C CYS A 355 5.80 10.86 22.52
N PRO A 356 5.42 12.05 22.03
CA PRO A 356 4.35 12.83 22.63
C PRO A 356 3.03 12.19 22.18
N ILE A 357 2.66 11.09 22.81
CA ILE A 357 1.35 10.47 22.55
C ILE A 357 0.37 11.19 23.45
N SER A 358 -0.71 11.71 22.87
CA SER A 358 -1.78 12.35 23.65
C SER A 358 -2.54 11.34 24.54
N PHE A 359 -2.47 10.05 24.19
CA PHE A 359 -3.06 8.92 24.92
C PHE A 359 -2.01 7.88 25.36
N HIS A 360 -1.69 7.84 26.66
CA HIS A 360 -1.04 6.68 27.27
C HIS A 360 -2.10 5.68 27.78
N PRO A 361 -2.10 4.41 27.32
CA PRO A 361 -3.05 3.39 27.79
C PRO A 361 -2.94 3.06 29.29
N SER A 362 -1.88 3.51 29.96
CA SER A 362 -1.54 3.16 31.35
C SER A 362 -1.81 4.26 32.38
N GLY A 363 -2.38 5.41 32.01
CA GLY A 363 -2.56 6.52 32.97
C GLY A 363 -1.25 7.06 33.56
N ILE A 364 -0.11 6.74 32.96
CA ILE A 364 1.20 7.27 33.37
C ILE A 364 1.37 8.62 32.69
N THR A 365 1.39 9.67 33.49
CA THR A 365 1.73 11.03 33.06
C THR A 365 3.12 11.06 32.40
N PRO A 366 3.34 11.93 31.40
CA PRO A 366 4.65 12.07 30.78
C PRO A 366 5.68 12.42 31.86
N THR A 367 6.72 11.60 32.00
CA THR A 367 7.87 11.95 32.83
C THR A 367 8.47 13.26 32.33
N SER A 368 8.59 14.21 33.24
CA SER A 368 9.15 15.56 33.08
C SER A 368 10.30 15.62 32.08
N GLY A 369 10.02 16.12 30.87
CA GLY A 369 11.04 16.23 29.81
C GLY A 369 10.49 16.57 28.42
N CYS A 370 9.18 16.47 28.19
CA CYS A 370 8.57 16.91 26.93
C CYS A 370 8.20 18.40 26.98
N PRO A 371 8.60 19.22 25.99
CA PRO A 371 8.06 20.56 25.81
C PRO A 371 6.57 20.44 25.48
N SER A 372 5.74 21.06 26.31
CA SER A 372 4.31 21.17 26.10
C SER A 372 4.02 22.28 25.11
N SER A 373 4.07 21.99 23.81
CA SER A 373 3.24 22.59 22.76
C SER A 373 3.86 22.37 21.38
N LEU A 374 2.99 22.20 20.39
CA LEU A 374 3.31 22.27 18.95
C LEU A 374 3.61 23.72 18.48
N GLN A 375 3.88 24.66 19.39
CA GLN A 375 4.13 26.07 19.05
C GLN A 375 5.61 26.45 18.98
N ASP A 376 6.52 25.57 19.42
CA ASP A 376 7.97 25.85 19.46
C ASP A 376 8.81 24.91 18.56
N LEU A 377 8.27 24.44 17.44
CA LEU A 377 9.03 23.78 16.35
C LEU A 377 9.08 24.62 15.08
#